data_AF-A0A8T5M9X1-F1
#
_entry.id   AF-A0A8T5M9X1-F1
#
_cell.length_a   1.000
_cell.length_b   1.000
_cell.length_c   1.000
_cell.angle_alpha   90.00
_cell.angle_beta   90.00
_cell.angle_gamma   90.00
#
_symmetry.space_group_name_H-M   'P 1'
#
loop_
_entity.id
_entity.type
_entity.pdbx_description
1 polymer ?
#
loop_
_entity_poly.entity_id
_entity_poly.type
_entity_poly.pdbx_seq_one_letter_code
_entity_poly.pdbx_strand_id
1 'polypeptide(L)'
;MAKVIIYEDEEKSVCRRYKGLLEGHDVHLRLCWLGRADLHFLMEQGFPEQNIRNEFGDSRQEKADVYFVDGLDGECFDILPKLPKKCSFLHSGNERIRDEARRQGYQVLEEDAEPEEAIQQALSR
;
A
#
# COMPACT_ATOMS: atom_id res chain seq x y z
N MET A 1 -0.27 -12.60 -12.98
CA MET A 1 -0.90 -11.34 -12.53
C MET A 1 -1.12 -11.47 -11.04
N ALA A 2 -0.34 -10.74 -10.25
CA ALA A 2 -0.43 -10.76 -8.80
C ALA A 2 -1.39 -9.67 -8.31
N LYS A 3 -2.06 -9.91 -7.20
CA LYS A 3 -2.90 -8.90 -6.54
C LYS A 3 -2.10 -8.16 -5.48
N VAL A 4 -2.07 -6.84 -5.58
CA VAL A 4 -1.37 -5.94 -4.66
C VAL A 4 -2.38 -5.04 -4.00
N ILE A 5 -2.42 -5.01 -2.67
CA ILE A 5 -3.23 -4.05 -1.90
C ILE A 5 -2.31 -3.03 -1.26
N ILE A 6 -2.54 -1.76 -1.57
CA ILE A 6 -1.77 -0.63 -1.07
C ILE A 6 -2.65 0.15 -0.09
N TYR A 7 -2.13 0.37 1.11
CA TYR A 7 -2.69 1.24 2.13
C TYR A 7 -1.87 2.52 2.15
N GLU A 8 -2.51 3.66 1.90
CA GLU A 8 -1.83 4.94 1.77
C GLU A 8 -2.61 6.06 2.48
N ASP A 9 -1.86 7.00 3.07
CA ASP A 9 -2.43 8.14 3.79
C ASP A 9 -2.85 9.27 2.83
N GLU A 10 -2.11 9.47 1.73
CA GLU A 10 -2.31 10.57 0.78
C GLU A 10 -2.43 10.11 -0.68
N GLU A 11 -3.38 10.66 -1.43
CA GLU A 11 -3.63 10.29 -2.84
C GLU A 11 -2.59 10.84 -3.84
N LYS A 12 -2.01 12.02 -3.58
CA LYS A 12 -1.12 12.71 -4.54
C LYS A 12 0.17 11.95 -4.85
N SER A 13 0.63 11.12 -3.92
CA SER A 13 1.85 10.32 -4.06
C SER A 13 1.59 9.00 -4.79
N VAL A 14 0.35 8.48 -4.74
CA VAL A 14 -0.05 7.16 -5.24
C VAL A 14 0.27 7.00 -6.73
N CYS A 15 -0.20 7.94 -7.56
CA CYS A 15 -0.04 7.83 -9.01
C CYS A 15 1.43 7.85 -9.43
N ARG A 16 2.26 8.65 -8.73
CA ARG A 16 3.70 8.71 -9.03
C ARG A 16 4.41 7.41 -8.63
N ARG A 17 4.00 6.81 -7.50
CA ARG A 17 4.72 5.68 -6.89
C ARG A 17 4.26 4.31 -7.33
N TYR A 18 3.05 4.18 -7.86
CA TYR A 18 2.44 2.85 -8.09
C TYR A 18 1.86 2.65 -9.48
N LYS A 19 1.86 3.67 -10.35
CA LYS A 19 1.27 3.54 -11.69
C LYS A 19 1.98 2.49 -12.54
N GLY A 20 3.29 2.30 -12.38
CA GLY A 20 4.02 1.26 -13.11
C GLY A 20 3.55 -0.16 -12.78
N LEU A 21 3.00 -0.38 -11.59
CA LEU A 21 2.46 -1.70 -11.19
C LEU A 21 1.21 -2.10 -11.99
N LEU A 22 0.48 -1.15 -12.56
CA LEU A 22 -0.76 -1.42 -13.31
C LEU A 22 -0.51 -2.22 -14.60
N GLU A 23 0.73 -2.24 -15.12
CA GLU A 23 1.07 -2.96 -16.36
C GLU A 23 1.13 -4.49 -16.19
N GLY A 24 1.16 -5.01 -14.95
CA GLY A 24 1.32 -6.45 -14.69
C GLY A 24 0.54 -7.00 -13.50
N HIS A 25 -0.11 -6.13 -12.72
CA HIS A 25 -0.69 -6.48 -11.42
C HIS A 25 -2.12 -5.95 -11.26
N ASP A 26 -2.92 -6.67 -10.47
CA ASP A 26 -4.23 -6.22 -10.01
C ASP A 26 -4.02 -5.36 -8.76
N VAL A 27 -3.92 -4.04 -8.95
CA VAL A 27 -3.61 -3.09 -7.87
C VAL A 27 -4.89 -2.55 -7.25
N HIS A 28 -4.97 -2.63 -5.93
CA HIS A 28 -6.07 -2.19 -5.08
C HIS A 28 -5.58 -1.10 -4.14
N LEU A 29 -6.28 0.03 -4.11
CA LEU A 29 -5.96 1.17 -3.25
C LEU A 29 -6.93 1.24 -2.07
N ARG A 30 -6.40 1.37 -0.86
CA ARG A 30 -7.13 1.61 0.38
C ARG A 30 -6.58 2.90 0.97
N LEU A 31 -7.41 3.94 1.01
CA LEU A 31 -6.97 5.29 1.34
C LEU A 31 -7.64 5.77 2.64
N CYS A 32 -6.87 6.42 3.51
CA CYS A 32 -7.39 7.09 4.72
C CYS A 32 -8.36 8.21 4.36
N TRP A 33 -8.01 8.98 3.32
CA TRP A 33 -8.71 10.18 2.91
C TRP A 33 -8.83 10.19 1.40
N LEU A 34 -10.06 10.08 0.89
CA LEU A 34 -10.36 10.19 -0.54
C LEU A 34 -11.55 11.13 -0.78
N GLY A 35 -11.28 12.28 -1.39
CA GLY A 35 -12.32 13.15 -1.94
C GLY A 35 -12.84 12.67 -3.28
N ARG A 36 -13.99 13.21 -3.73
CA ARG A 36 -14.56 12.88 -5.05
C ARG A 36 -13.68 13.33 -6.23
N ALA A 37 -13.00 14.47 -6.09
CA ALA A 37 -12.07 14.96 -7.11
C ALA A 37 -10.87 14.02 -7.27
N ASP A 38 -10.40 13.49 -6.15
CA ASP A 38 -9.26 12.60 -6.04
C ASP A 38 -9.58 11.22 -6.65
N LEU A 39 -10.80 10.70 -6.45
CA LEU A 39 -11.25 9.46 -7.09
C LEU A 39 -11.21 9.56 -8.63
N HIS A 40 -11.72 10.66 -9.18
CA HIS A 40 -11.71 10.87 -10.63
C HIS A 40 -10.29 10.94 -11.19
N PHE A 41 -9.38 11.63 -10.49
CA PHE A 41 -7.98 11.70 -10.87
C PHE A 41 -7.32 10.31 -10.89
N LEU A 42 -7.51 9.49 -9.85
CA LEU A 42 -6.99 8.12 -9.82
C LEU A 42 -7.50 7.28 -11.00
N MET A 43 -8.78 7.42 -11.35
CA MET A 43 -9.38 6.73 -12.51
C MET A 43 -8.75 7.18 -13.84
N GLU A 44 -8.52 8.48 -14.03
CA GLU A 44 -7.80 9.01 -15.21
C GLU A 44 -6.36 8.52 -15.31
N GLN A 45 -5.73 8.18 -14.18
CA GLN A 45 -4.39 7.59 -14.16
C GLN A 45 -4.37 6.08 -14.40
N GLY A 46 -5.53 5.44 -14.53
CA GLY A 46 -5.68 4.03 -14.90
C GLY A 46 -6.05 3.10 -13.73
N PHE A 47 -6.26 3.62 -12.52
CA PHE A 47 -6.74 2.82 -11.40
C PHE A 47 -8.24 2.53 -11.54
N PRO A 48 -8.68 1.26 -11.62
CA PRO A 48 -10.09 0.95 -11.76
C PRO A 48 -10.89 1.37 -10.53
N GLU A 49 -12.06 1.99 -10.73
CA GLU A 49 -12.91 2.48 -9.64
C GLU A 49 -13.21 1.39 -8.59
N GLN A 50 -13.51 0.17 -9.03
CA GLN A 50 -13.82 -0.96 -8.15
C GLN A 50 -12.65 -1.39 -7.24
N ASN A 51 -11.43 -1.00 -7.59
CA ASN A 51 -10.22 -1.33 -6.86
C ASN A 51 -9.83 -0.25 -5.85
N ILE A 52 -10.51 0.91 -5.84
CA ILE A 52 -10.23 2.05 -4.96
C ILE A 52 -11.27 2.07 -3.84
N ARG A 53 -10.83 2.18 -2.58
CA ARG A 53 -11.73 2.37 -1.43
C ARG A 53 -11.18 3.41 -0.46
N ASN A 54 -12.10 4.20 0.11
CA ASN A 54 -11.84 5.19 1.15
C ASN A 54 -12.05 4.59 2.55
N GLU A 55 -11.56 3.38 2.76
CA GLU A 55 -11.65 2.69 4.05
C GLU A 55 -10.61 1.59 4.14
N PHE A 56 -10.12 1.38 5.36
CA PHE A 56 -9.38 0.17 5.72
C PHE A 56 -10.38 -0.90 6.14
N GLY A 57 -10.95 -1.57 5.14
CA GLY A 57 -11.89 -2.67 5.35
C GLY A 57 -11.31 -3.82 6.19
N ASP A 58 -12.11 -4.88 6.40
CA ASP A 58 -11.60 -6.09 7.05
C ASP A 58 -10.62 -6.83 6.11
N SER A 59 -9.33 -6.59 6.30
CA SER A 59 -8.24 -7.19 5.52
C SER A 59 -8.26 -8.73 5.51
N ARG A 60 -8.97 -9.37 6.46
CA ARG A 60 -9.13 -10.83 6.52
C ARG A 60 -9.98 -11.37 5.37
N GLN A 61 -10.79 -10.53 4.74
CA GLN A 61 -11.66 -10.91 3.62
C GLN A 61 -10.98 -10.76 2.26
N GLU A 62 -9.91 -9.97 2.19
CA GLU A 62 -9.23 -9.67 0.94
C GLU A 62 -7.86 -10.33 0.89
N LYS A 63 -7.77 -11.51 0.26
CA LYS A 63 -6.49 -12.13 -0.05
C LYS A 63 -5.75 -11.32 -1.11
N ALA A 64 -4.46 -11.12 -0.89
CA ALA A 64 -3.51 -10.49 -1.82
C ALA A 64 -2.16 -11.20 -1.74
N ASP A 65 -1.39 -11.10 -2.83
CA ASP A 65 -0.02 -11.62 -2.89
C ASP A 65 0.94 -10.69 -2.15
N VAL A 66 0.67 -9.38 -2.17
CA VAL A 66 1.39 -8.35 -1.42
C VAL A 66 0.41 -7.38 -0.78
N TYR A 67 0.63 -7.09 0.49
CA TYR A 67 0.07 -5.95 1.20
C TYR A 67 1.18 -4.93 1.40
N PHE A 68 0.97 -3.71 0.92
CA PHE A 68 1.91 -2.62 1.05
C PHE A 68 1.29 -1.52 1.91
N VAL A 69 1.93 -1.19 3.03
CA VAL A 69 1.46 -0.14 3.94
C VAL A 69 2.46 1.00 3.86
N ASP A 70 2.06 2.09 3.21
CA ASP A 70 2.85 3.28 3.02
C ASP A 70 2.16 4.43 3.76
N GLY A 71 2.70 4.76 4.93
CA GLY A 71 2.08 5.69 5.87
C GLY A 71 3.03 6.83 6.14
N LEU A 72 2.97 7.86 5.30
CA LEU A 72 3.80 9.05 5.45
C LEU A 72 3.54 9.75 6.81
N ASP A 73 2.28 9.76 7.27
CA ASP A 73 1.85 10.39 8.54
C ASP A 73 1.43 9.37 9.61
N GLY A 74 1.06 8.18 9.18
CA GLY A 74 0.92 6.98 9.99
C GLY A 74 -0.48 6.58 10.42
N GLU A 75 -1.49 7.18 9.81
CA GLU A 75 -2.89 6.81 9.99
C GLU A 75 -3.17 5.39 9.47
N CYS A 76 -2.52 4.97 8.38
CA CYS A 76 -2.69 3.63 7.82
C CYS A 76 -2.04 2.51 8.63
N PHE A 77 -1.19 2.79 9.63
CA PHE A 77 -0.46 1.75 10.37
C PHE A 77 -1.33 0.90 11.30
N ASP A 78 -2.51 1.40 11.69
CA ASP A 78 -3.46 0.64 12.50
C ASP A 78 -3.98 -0.63 11.80
N ILE A 79 -3.80 -0.74 10.47
CA ILE A 79 -4.13 -1.95 9.71
C ILE A 79 -3.06 -3.05 9.89
N LEU A 80 -1.81 -2.68 10.18
CA LEU A 80 -0.66 -3.59 10.14
C LEU A 80 -0.85 -4.85 11.01
N PRO A 81 -1.37 -4.78 12.25
CA PRO A 81 -1.63 -5.96 13.09
C PRO A 81 -2.67 -6.93 12.49
N LYS A 82 -3.50 -6.48 11.56
CA LYS A 82 -4.54 -7.28 10.88
C LYS A 82 -4.02 -7.93 9.60
N LEU A 83 -2.81 -7.63 9.17
CA LEU A 83 -2.23 -8.13 7.93
C LEU A 83 -1.30 -9.34 8.14
N PRO A 84 -1.24 -10.27 7.17
CA PRO A 84 -0.32 -11.40 7.22
C PRO A 84 1.14 -10.96 7.04
N LYS A 85 1.95 -11.08 8.09
CA LYS A 85 3.36 -10.62 8.14
C LYS A 85 4.23 -11.06 6.94
N LYS A 86 4.04 -12.29 6.44
CA LYS A 86 4.87 -12.87 5.38
C LYS A 86 4.79 -12.13 4.04
N CYS A 87 3.67 -11.49 3.75
CA CYS A 87 3.44 -10.74 2.51
C CYS A 87 3.08 -9.28 2.78
N SER A 88 3.37 -8.78 3.98
CA SER A 88 3.14 -7.39 4.35
C SER A 88 4.45 -6.62 4.40
N PHE A 89 4.50 -5.52 3.66
CA PHE A 89 5.64 -4.63 3.56
C PHE A 89 5.24 -3.26 4.07
N LEU A 90 6.12 -2.64 4.84
CA LEU A 90 5.91 -1.36 5.48
C LEU A 90 6.90 -0.34 4.92
N HIS A 91 6.41 0.83 4.53
CA HIS A 91 7.20 2.01 4.25
C HIS A 91 6.70 3.18 5.11
N SER A 92 7.63 3.89 5.76
CA SER A 92 7.31 5.03 6.61
C SER A 92 8.51 5.94 6.75
N GLY A 93 8.31 7.25 6.80
CA GLY A 93 9.34 8.22 7.22
C GLY A 93 9.57 8.23 8.73
N ASN A 94 8.75 7.55 9.53
CA ASN A 94 8.83 7.57 10.99
C ASN A 94 9.67 6.39 11.52
N GLU A 95 10.90 6.68 11.97
CA GLU A 95 11.83 5.69 12.52
C GLU A 95 11.24 4.84 13.66
N ARG A 96 10.46 5.46 14.56
CA ARG A 96 9.83 4.75 15.69
C ARG A 96 8.85 3.67 15.20
N ILE A 97 8.11 3.96 14.14
CA ILE A 97 7.14 3.03 13.54
C ILE A 97 7.88 1.90 12.82
N ARG A 98 8.93 2.23 12.06
CA ARG A 98 9.80 1.25 11.41
C ARG A 98 10.37 0.26 12.42
N ASP A 99 10.93 0.75 13.53
CA ASP A 99 11.54 -0.08 14.56
C ASP A 99 10.53 -1.00 15.27
N GLU A 100 9.35 -0.46 15.58
CA GLU A 100 8.30 -1.24 16.21
C GLU A 100 7.80 -2.36 15.28
N ALA A 101 7.58 -2.05 14.00
CA ALA A 101 7.19 -3.04 13.01
C ALA A 101 8.26 -4.13 12.79
N ARG A 102 9.54 -3.76 12.77
CA ARG A 102 10.66 -4.74 12.71
C ARG A 102 10.64 -5.67 13.92
N ARG A 103 10.46 -5.15 15.14
CA ARG A 103 10.34 -5.98 16.37
C ARG A 103 9.15 -6.94 16.31
N GLN A 104 8.06 -6.52 15.68
CA GLN A 104 6.89 -7.36 15.47
C GLN A 104 7.07 -8.38 14.32
N GLY A 105 8.17 -8.31 13.57
CA GLY A 105 8.51 -9.26 12.51
C GLY A 105 7.90 -8.93 11.14
N TYR A 106 7.56 -7.67 10.89
CA TYR A 106 7.16 -7.19 9.57
C TYR A 106 8.38 -6.91 8.70
N GLN A 107 8.17 -6.97 7.38
CA GLN A 107 9.16 -6.52 6.41
C GLN A 107 9.06 -5.00 6.32
N VAL A 108 10.12 -4.29 6.70
CA VAL A 108 10.17 -2.83 6.71
C VAL A 108 11.19 -2.36 5.69
N LEU A 109 10.76 -1.47 4.81
CA LEU A 109 11.60 -0.83 3.82
C LEU A 109 12.36 0.34 4.46
N GLU A 110 13.56 0.57 3.94
CA GLU A 110 14.32 1.78 4.26
C GLU A 110 13.62 3.00 3.66
N GLU A 111 13.88 4.18 4.24
CA GLU A 111 13.20 5.43 3.89
C GLU A 111 13.47 5.91 2.47
N ASP A 112 14.63 5.55 1.92
CA ASP A 112 15.08 5.84 0.57
C ASP A 112 14.67 4.78 -0.45
N ALA A 113 13.96 3.73 -0.02
CA ALA A 113 13.50 2.68 -0.92
C ALA A 113 12.35 3.16 -1.80
N GLU A 114 12.47 2.94 -3.11
CA GLU A 114 11.37 3.15 -4.05
C GLU A 114 10.30 2.04 -3.84
N PRO A 115 9.06 2.39 -3.45
CA PRO A 115 8.01 1.40 -3.16
C PRO A 115 7.70 0.45 -4.31
N GLU A 116 7.67 0.98 -5.53
CA GLU A 116 7.38 0.19 -6.72
C GLU A 116 8.38 -0.96 -6.87
N GLU A 117 9.67 -0.65 -6.78
CA GLU A 117 10.75 -1.62 -6.90
C GLU A 117 10.68 -2.66 -5.78
N ALA A 118 10.39 -2.22 -4.56
CA ALA A 118 10.28 -3.12 -3.41
C ALA A 118 9.10 -4.10 -3.56
N ILE A 119 7.95 -3.63 -4.06
CA ILE A 119 6.80 -4.48 -4.37
C ILE A 119 7.15 -5.47 -5.49
N GLN A 120 7.81 -5.03 -6.56
CA GLN A 120 8.22 -5.91 -7.66
C GLN A 120 9.22 -6.99 -7.20
N GLN A 121 10.17 -6.63 -6.34
CA GLN A 121 11.09 -7.60 -5.73
C GLN A 121 10.35 -8.60 -4.85
N ALA A 122 9.37 -8.15 -4.07
CA ALA A 122 8.54 -9.03 -3.24
C ALA A 122 7.75 -10.06 -4.08
N LEU A 123 7.26 -9.64 -5.24
CA LEU A 123 6.50 -10.47 -6.16
C LEU A 123 7.36 -11.45 -6.98
N SER A 124 8.69 -11.28 -6.98
CA SER A 124 9.63 -12.11 -7.73
C SER A 124 10.24 -13.26 -6.91
N ARG A 125 9.87 -13.39 -5.63
CA ARG A 125 10.34 -14.43 -4.70
C ARG A 125 9.45 -15.67 -4.74
#